data_AF-D6TJH8-F1
#
_entry.id   AF-D6TJH8-F1
#
_cell.length_a   1.000
_cell.length_b   1.000
_cell.length_c   1.000
_cell.angle_alpha   90.00
_cell.angle_beta   90.00
_cell.angle_gamma   90.00
#
_symmetry.space_group_name_H-M   'P 1'
#
loop_
_entity.id
_entity.type
_entity.pdbx_description
1 polymer ?
#
loop_
_entity_poly.entity_id
_entity_poly.type
_entity_poly.pdbx_seq_one_letter_code
_entity_poly.pdbx_strand_id
1 'polypeptide(L)'
;MIVRIQGFAWEVYTGRVMPAFARWLVDGDDTHTYHLFEQTRCAQEELFVPQPMRQLRTWTRAKAFAQGLPRGPHTHQEYALLCDPGQFTPLSDRYVQTHPPQLYQDSEALRTVWGALVQQFCLPWYMSPEFEMTPELASPVNTSEALPPMESSELISLLQSAGLNDLIDSLHQSTPWKTPSQPPHEHLPEEVLHRLLADDNVDVPSNGVIIGRLPTTLHLRGWLASHAVRAMALFEFLACGRRAMPFGYQAGDPYGNYIGYLTPTETALLASSLEDISIPDPHEAETDYHTFLQERQLSTSKRTSRLIDEVQPAYAGVFVDAIRIATQQQLGLICSIG
;
A
#
# COMPACT_ATOMS: atom_id res chain seq x y z
N MET A 1 6.24 -5.33 6.55
CA MET A 1 4.99 -4.86 5.92
C MET A 1 4.62 -3.56 6.62
N ILE A 2 4.42 -2.50 5.84
CA ILE A 2 4.19 -1.13 6.26
C ILE A 2 3.04 -0.59 5.42
N VAL A 3 2.09 0.07 6.08
CA VAL A 3 0.95 0.72 5.43
C VAL A 3 1.27 2.19 5.20
N ARG A 4 1.16 2.64 3.95
CA ARG A 4 1.41 4.02 3.55
C ARG A 4 0.20 4.62 2.87
N ILE A 5 0.01 5.93 3.02
CA ILE A 5 -0.93 6.71 2.23
C ILE A 5 -0.18 7.75 1.40
N GLN A 6 -0.68 8.00 0.19
CA GLN A 6 -0.10 8.93 -0.76
C GLN A 6 -1.20 9.81 -1.32
N GLY A 7 -0.86 11.06 -1.67
CA GLY A 7 -1.73 11.87 -2.50
C GLY A 7 -1.94 11.19 -3.84
N PHE A 8 -3.18 11.23 -4.34
CA PHE A 8 -3.57 10.58 -5.58
C PHE A 8 -4.21 11.58 -6.53
N ALA A 9 -3.54 11.85 -7.65
CA ALA A 9 -4.00 12.75 -8.70
C ALA A 9 -5.15 12.11 -9.49
N TRP A 10 -6.33 12.09 -8.88
CA TRP A 10 -7.54 11.49 -9.43
C TRP A 10 -7.90 12.00 -10.83
N GLU A 11 -7.70 13.30 -11.08
CA GLU A 11 -7.94 13.88 -12.41
C GLU A 11 -7.01 13.31 -13.48
N VAL A 12 -5.74 13.05 -13.14
CA VAL A 12 -4.79 12.41 -14.07
C VAL A 12 -5.18 10.94 -14.28
N TYR A 13 -5.55 10.24 -13.21
CA TYR A 13 -5.98 8.86 -13.29
C TYR A 13 -7.19 8.70 -14.22
N THR A 14 -8.23 9.52 -14.00
CA THR A 14 -9.49 9.47 -14.76
C THR A 14 -9.38 10.09 -16.15
N GLY A 15 -8.53 11.11 -16.34
CA GLY A 15 -8.36 11.80 -17.62
C GLY A 15 -7.32 11.18 -18.55
N ARG A 16 -6.37 10.40 -18.02
CA ARG A 16 -5.23 9.87 -18.79
C ARG A 16 -5.08 8.35 -18.71
N VAL A 17 -5.07 7.79 -17.50
CA VAL A 17 -4.80 6.35 -17.30
C VAL A 17 -6.01 5.51 -17.69
N MET A 18 -7.19 5.77 -17.11
CA MET A 18 -8.40 4.99 -17.39
C MET A 18 -8.79 5.01 -18.88
N PRO A 19 -8.76 6.15 -19.60
CA PRO A 19 -9.08 6.17 -21.04
C PRO A 19 -8.10 5.39 -21.90
N ALA A 20 -6.81 5.34 -21.52
CA ALA A 20 -5.83 4.51 -22.23
C ALA A 20 -6.16 3.02 -22.07
N PHE A 21 -6.49 2.59 -20.85
CA PHE A 21 -6.96 1.23 -20.60
C PHE A 21 -8.30 0.92 -21.28
N ALA A 22 -9.22 1.89 -21.37
CA ALA A 22 -10.48 1.72 -22.10
C ALA A 22 -10.22 1.36 -23.57
N ARG A 23 -9.36 2.13 -24.26
CA ARG A 23 -8.99 1.86 -25.66
C ARG A 23 -8.35 0.49 -25.82
N TRP A 24 -7.52 0.09 -24.87
CA TRP A 24 -6.85 -1.20 -24.95
C TRP A 24 -7.78 -2.38 -24.68
N LEU A 25 -8.52 -2.34 -23.57
CA LEU A 25 -9.37 -3.46 -23.14
C LEU A 25 -10.67 -3.54 -23.93
N VAL A 26 -11.28 -2.41 -24.29
CA VAL A 26 -12.55 -2.37 -25.05
C VAL A 26 -12.30 -2.42 -26.56
N ASP A 27 -11.45 -1.53 -27.09
CA ASP A 27 -11.27 -1.37 -28.54
C ASP A 27 -10.13 -2.25 -29.10
N GLY A 28 -9.26 -2.76 -28.23
CA GLY A 28 -8.08 -3.54 -28.63
C GLY A 28 -6.89 -2.70 -29.08
N ASP A 29 -6.95 -1.37 -28.97
CA ASP A 29 -5.85 -0.45 -29.30
C ASP A 29 -4.94 -0.23 -28.09
N ASP A 30 -3.77 -0.88 -28.11
CA ASP A 30 -2.77 -0.78 -27.05
C ASP A 30 -1.81 0.42 -27.21
N THR A 31 -1.88 1.18 -28.31
CA THR A 31 -0.89 2.21 -28.68
C THR A 31 -0.70 3.26 -27.58
N HIS A 32 -1.81 3.74 -27.03
CA HIS A 32 -1.78 4.79 -26.00
C HIS A 32 -1.22 4.27 -24.68
N THR A 33 -1.66 3.10 -24.22
CA THR A 33 -1.16 2.49 -22.99
C THR A 33 0.31 2.14 -23.11
N TYR A 34 0.74 1.66 -24.27
CA TYR A 34 2.15 1.35 -24.53
C TYR A 34 3.03 2.58 -24.42
N HIS A 35 2.64 3.69 -25.07
CA HIS A 35 3.38 4.94 -25.00
C HIS A 35 3.48 5.49 -23.57
N LEU A 36 2.43 5.32 -22.75
CA LEU A 36 2.51 5.66 -21.34
C LEU A 36 3.45 4.72 -20.58
N PHE A 37 3.38 3.42 -20.86
CA PHE A 37 4.18 2.41 -20.18
C PHE A 37 5.68 2.61 -20.44
N GLU A 38 6.09 2.93 -21.68
CA GLU A 38 7.49 3.21 -22.04
C GLU A 38 8.15 4.33 -21.20
N GLN A 39 7.35 5.23 -20.62
CA GLN A 39 7.83 6.32 -19.77
C GLN A 39 8.02 5.90 -18.30
N THR A 40 7.57 4.71 -17.93
CA THR A 40 7.66 4.22 -16.55
C THR A 40 9.03 3.63 -16.26
N ARG A 41 9.43 3.68 -14.98
CA ARG A 41 10.63 2.98 -14.49
C ARG A 41 10.61 1.48 -14.84
N CYS A 42 9.45 0.82 -14.73
CA CYS A 42 9.28 -0.59 -15.08
C CYS A 42 9.72 -0.87 -16.53
N ALA A 43 9.29 -0.06 -17.50
CA ALA A 43 9.69 -0.23 -18.89
C ALA A 43 11.18 0.03 -19.12
N GLN A 44 11.76 1.00 -18.39
CA GLN A 44 13.20 1.31 -18.47
C GLN A 44 14.05 0.15 -17.94
N GLU A 45 13.65 -0.45 -16.82
CA GLU A 45 14.31 -1.63 -16.24
C GLU A 45 14.24 -2.83 -17.20
N GLU A 46 13.11 -2.99 -17.91
CA GLU A 46 12.95 -4.07 -18.88
C GLU A 46 13.88 -3.97 -20.09
N LEU A 47 14.45 -2.80 -20.40
CA LEU A 47 15.42 -2.64 -21.49
C LEU A 47 16.68 -3.50 -21.28
N PHE A 48 17.05 -3.76 -20.03
CA PHE A 48 18.21 -4.56 -19.65
C PHE A 48 17.97 -6.07 -19.70
N VAL A 49 16.72 -6.51 -19.90
CA VAL A 49 16.39 -7.93 -20.02
C VAL A 49 17.03 -8.54 -21.27
N PRO A 50 17.82 -9.63 -21.15
CA PRO A 50 18.47 -10.29 -22.28
C PRO A 50 17.48 -10.72 -23.37
N GLN A 51 17.92 -10.73 -24.63
CA GLN A 51 17.08 -11.07 -25.78
C GLN A 51 16.28 -12.38 -25.64
N PRO A 52 16.85 -13.49 -25.12
CA PRO A 52 16.09 -14.74 -24.94
C PRO A 52 14.93 -14.61 -23.94
N MET A 53 15.01 -13.68 -23.00
CA MET A 53 14.03 -13.48 -21.92
C MET A 53 13.02 -12.38 -22.23
N ARG A 54 13.08 -11.73 -23.41
CA ARG A 54 12.15 -10.64 -23.76
C ARG A 54 10.68 -11.04 -23.77
N GLN A 55 10.38 -12.33 -23.96
CA GLN A 55 9.00 -12.84 -23.87
C GLN A 55 8.45 -12.76 -22.43
N LEU A 56 9.32 -12.75 -21.43
CA LEU A 56 8.96 -12.65 -20.02
C LEU A 56 8.70 -11.22 -19.56
N ARG A 57 8.97 -10.22 -20.42
CA ARG A 57 8.68 -8.81 -20.14
C ARG A 57 7.20 -8.61 -19.82
N THR A 58 6.94 -7.75 -18.85
CA THR A 58 5.61 -7.40 -18.36
C THR A 58 4.73 -6.94 -19.50
N TRP A 59 5.21 -6.02 -20.35
CA TRP A 59 4.40 -5.55 -21.49
C TRP A 59 3.99 -6.69 -22.43
N THR A 60 4.93 -7.56 -22.79
CA THR A 60 4.67 -8.69 -23.70
C THR A 60 3.61 -9.62 -23.11
N ARG A 61 3.72 -9.95 -21.82
CA ARG A 61 2.76 -10.79 -21.09
C ARG A 61 1.39 -10.12 -20.99
N ALA A 62 1.34 -8.83 -20.65
CA ALA A 62 0.10 -8.08 -20.51
C ALA A 62 -0.63 -7.94 -21.85
N LYS A 63 0.10 -7.68 -22.95
CA LYS A 63 -0.43 -7.64 -24.32
C LYS A 63 -1.01 -8.97 -24.76
N ALA A 64 -0.30 -10.06 -24.56
CA ALA A 64 -0.79 -11.40 -24.89
C ALA A 64 -2.06 -11.74 -24.10
N PHE A 65 -2.10 -11.38 -22.81
CA PHE A 65 -3.28 -11.56 -21.96
C PHE A 65 -4.48 -10.73 -22.46
N ALA A 66 -4.30 -9.44 -22.73
CA ALA A 66 -5.38 -8.56 -23.20
C ALA A 66 -5.94 -8.98 -24.58
N GLN A 67 -5.12 -9.59 -25.43
CA GLN A 67 -5.54 -10.19 -26.70
C GLN A 67 -6.37 -11.47 -26.51
N GLY A 68 -6.13 -12.20 -25.41
CA GLY A 68 -6.87 -13.42 -25.04
C GLY A 68 -8.19 -13.17 -24.28
N LEU A 69 -8.50 -11.91 -23.93
CA LEU A 69 -9.72 -11.57 -23.19
C LEU A 69 -10.99 -11.88 -24.01
N PRO A 70 -12.05 -12.45 -23.40
CA PRO A 70 -13.32 -12.70 -24.07
C PRO A 70 -13.95 -11.42 -24.64
N ARG A 71 -14.38 -11.47 -25.92
CA ARG A 71 -14.96 -10.32 -26.65
C ARG A 71 -16.48 -10.41 -26.80
N GLY A 72 -17.17 -11.02 -25.84
CA GLY A 72 -18.64 -11.09 -25.83
C GLY A 72 -19.27 -9.73 -25.51
N PRO A 73 -20.55 -9.50 -25.87
CA PRO A 73 -21.22 -8.22 -25.59
C PRO A 73 -21.30 -7.91 -24.09
N HIS A 74 -21.49 -8.94 -23.24
CA HIS A 74 -21.49 -8.78 -21.79
C HIS A 74 -20.11 -8.40 -21.24
N THR A 75 -19.04 -9.07 -21.70
CA THR A 75 -17.68 -8.80 -21.21
C THR A 75 -17.16 -7.46 -21.70
N HIS A 76 -17.55 -7.02 -22.89
CA HIS A 76 -17.28 -5.65 -23.36
C HIS A 76 -17.91 -4.59 -22.45
N GLN A 77 -19.14 -4.81 -21.99
CA GLN A 77 -19.79 -3.90 -21.04
C GLN A 77 -19.04 -3.87 -19.70
N GLU A 78 -18.58 -5.02 -19.20
CA GLU A 78 -17.77 -5.08 -17.98
C GLU A 78 -16.44 -4.31 -18.12
N TYR A 79 -15.76 -4.42 -19.27
CA TYR A 79 -14.53 -3.66 -19.52
C TYR A 79 -14.79 -2.15 -19.63
N ALA A 80 -15.91 -1.76 -20.23
CA ALA A 80 -16.31 -0.35 -20.27
C ALA A 80 -16.57 0.19 -18.86
N LEU A 81 -17.23 -0.58 -17.99
CA LEU A 81 -17.44 -0.22 -16.59
C LEU A 81 -16.12 -0.17 -15.80
N LEU A 82 -15.21 -1.11 -16.04
CA LEU A 82 -13.87 -1.15 -15.43
C LEU A 82 -13.07 0.13 -15.70
N CYS A 83 -13.30 0.75 -16.85
CA CYS A 83 -12.62 1.97 -17.27
C CYS A 83 -13.49 3.24 -17.17
N ASP A 84 -14.64 3.17 -16.52
CA ASP A 84 -15.51 4.32 -16.25
C ASP A 84 -15.24 4.87 -14.84
N PRO A 85 -14.73 6.11 -14.70
CA PRO A 85 -14.44 6.71 -13.39
C PRO A 85 -15.67 6.82 -12.49
N GLY A 86 -16.88 6.92 -13.06
CA GLY A 86 -18.13 6.99 -12.29
C GLY A 86 -18.36 5.77 -11.41
N GLN A 87 -17.88 4.59 -11.83
CA GLN A 87 -18.04 3.34 -11.08
C GLN A 87 -17.17 3.25 -9.82
N PHE A 88 -16.19 4.15 -9.68
CA PHE A 88 -15.21 4.18 -8.60
C PHE A 88 -15.50 5.28 -7.56
N THR A 89 -16.68 5.91 -7.64
CA THR A 89 -17.10 7.01 -6.76
C THR A 89 -18.34 6.76 -5.86
N PRO A 90 -18.86 5.53 -5.65
CA PRO A 90 -20.13 5.38 -4.93
C PRO A 90 -19.98 5.73 -3.44
N LEU A 91 -20.46 6.92 -3.07
CA LEU A 91 -20.77 7.36 -1.71
C LEU A 91 -22.22 7.00 -1.28
N SER A 92 -22.88 6.06 -1.96
CA SER A 92 -24.30 5.76 -1.74
C SER A 92 -24.52 4.47 -0.94
N ASP A 93 -25.67 4.35 -0.27
CA ASP A 93 -26.13 3.13 0.42
C ASP A 93 -26.13 1.88 -0.48
N ARG A 94 -26.10 2.06 -1.80
CA ARG A 94 -25.95 0.97 -2.78
C ARG A 94 -24.57 0.33 -2.78
N TYR A 95 -23.56 0.90 -2.12
CA TYR A 95 -22.22 0.34 -2.05
C TYR A 95 -22.19 -1.08 -1.45
N VAL A 96 -23.10 -1.38 -0.51
CA VAL A 96 -23.28 -2.74 0.02
C VAL A 96 -23.75 -3.73 -1.07
N GLN A 97 -24.35 -3.21 -2.15
CA GLN A 97 -24.90 -3.97 -3.28
C GLN A 97 -24.03 -3.89 -4.54
N THR A 98 -23.13 -2.90 -4.64
CA THR A 98 -22.28 -2.65 -5.82
C THR A 98 -20.83 -2.45 -5.42
N HIS A 99 -19.98 -3.44 -5.72
CA HIS A 99 -18.53 -3.32 -5.63
C HIS A 99 -17.97 -2.57 -6.84
N PRO A 100 -16.84 -1.84 -6.69
CA PRO A 100 -16.13 -1.30 -7.85
C PRO A 100 -15.85 -2.43 -8.85
N PRO A 101 -15.99 -2.17 -10.16
CA PRO A 101 -15.73 -3.19 -11.17
C PRO A 101 -14.28 -3.64 -11.08
N GLN A 102 -14.08 -4.95 -11.21
CA GLN A 102 -12.77 -5.60 -11.24
C GLN A 102 -12.70 -6.51 -12.46
N LEU A 103 -11.49 -6.70 -12.97
CA LEU A 103 -11.28 -7.69 -14.02
C LEU A 103 -11.43 -9.10 -13.42
N TYR A 104 -12.35 -9.90 -13.96
CA TYR A 104 -12.63 -11.26 -13.45
C TYR A 104 -11.43 -12.21 -13.55
N GLN A 105 -10.53 -11.97 -14.51
CA GLN A 105 -9.34 -12.78 -14.71
C GLN A 105 -8.11 -12.05 -14.17
N ASP A 106 -7.40 -12.69 -13.24
CA ASP A 106 -6.18 -12.14 -12.68
C ASP A 106 -5.03 -12.15 -13.70
N SER A 107 -4.37 -11.01 -13.83
CA SER A 107 -3.16 -10.87 -14.64
C SER A 107 -2.15 -10.00 -13.92
N GLU A 108 -1.16 -10.66 -13.33
CA GLU A 108 0.01 -10.03 -12.71
C GLU A 108 0.64 -9.00 -13.66
N ALA A 109 0.83 -9.37 -14.93
CA ALA A 109 1.45 -8.48 -15.91
C ALA A 109 0.60 -7.23 -16.18
N LEU A 110 -0.73 -7.39 -16.32
CA LEU A 110 -1.62 -6.25 -16.55
C LEU A 110 -1.69 -5.34 -15.31
N ARG A 111 -1.73 -5.93 -14.11
CA ARG A 111 -1.68 -5.20 -12.85
C ARG A 111 -0.36 -4.45 -12.68
N THR A 112 0.77 -5.04 -13.04
CA THR A 112 2.08 -4.38 -13.01
C THR A 112 2.13 -3.20 -13.97
N VAL A 113 1.63 -3.34 -15.21
CA VAL A 113 1.52 -2.22 -16.15
C VAL A 113 0.67 -1.10 -15.55
N TRP A 114 -0.51 -1.42 -15.02
CA TRP A 114 -1.39 -0.44 -14.39
C TRP A 114 -0.73 0.23 -13.17
N GLY A 115 -0.12 -0.54 -12.28
CA GLY A 115 0.54 -0.06 -11.07
C GLY A 115 1.73 0.86 -11.40
N ALA A 116 2.53 0.52 -12.41
CA ALA A 116 3.62 1.36 -12.89
C ALA A 116 3.12 2.70 -13.45
N LEU A 117 1.99 2.69 -14.17
CA LEU A 117 1.36 3.90 -14.67
C LEU A 117 0.79 4.77 -13.54
N VAL A 118 0.13 4.16 -12.56
CA VAL A 118 -0.34 4.87 -11.36
C VAL A 118 0.83 5.51 -10.64
N GLN A 119 1.90 4.76 -10.36
CA GLN A 119 3.08 5.26 -9.67
C GLN A 119 3.77 6.41 -10.43
N GLN A 120 3.87 6.30 -11.76
CA GLN A 120 4.55 7.30 -12.58
C GLN A 120 3.76 8.59 -12.76
N PHE A 121 2.43 8.50 -12.90
CA PHE A 121 1.62 9.65 -13.35
C PHE A 121 0.61 10.14 -12.31
N CYS A 122 0.18 9.28 -11.39
CA CYS A 122 -0.94 9.59 -10.50
C CYS A 122 -0.52 9.81 -9.05
N LEU A 123 0.74 9.52 -8.70
CA LEU A 123 1.28 9.77 -7.37
C LEU A 123 2.20 10.98 -7.45
N PRO A 124 1.74 12.17 -7.05
CA PRO A 124 2.61 13.33 -7.04
C PRO A 124 3.76 13.05 -6.08
N TRP A 125 4.98 13.39 -6.48
CA TRP A 125 6.15 13.26 -5.62
C TRP A 125 6.05 14.30 -4.50
N TYR A 126 5.57 13.88 -3.34
CA TYR A 126 5.56 14.72 -2.16
C TYR A 126 6.89 14.62 -1.44
N MET A 127 7.74 15.64 -1.64
CA MET A 127 8.63 16.10 -0.59
C MET A 127 7.94 17.32 0.04
N SER A 128 7.33 17.13 1.21
CA SER A 128 6.98 18.30 2.01
C SER A 128 8.25 18.76 2.73
N PRO A 129 8.78 19.97 2.44
CA PRO A 129 9.93 20.50 3.18
C PRO A 129 9.60 20.79 4.66
N GLU A 130 8.31 20.80 5.03
CA GLU A 130 7.87 20.98 6.43
C GLU A 130 7.78 19.66 7.21
N PHE A 131 7.95 18.52 6.54
CA PHE A 131 8.27 17.23 7.17
C PHE A 131 9.79 17.00 7.10
N GLU A 132 10.60 18.03 7.40
CA GLU A 132 11.85 17.76 8.10
C GLU A 132 11.44 17.10 9.43
N MET A 133 11.45 15.76 9.47
CA MET A 133 11.55 15.06 10.74
C MET A 133 12.62 15.79 11.54
N THR A 134 12.25 16.31 12.70
CA THR A 134 13.18 16.87 13.68
C THR A 134 14.46 16.03 13.67
N PRO A 135 15.63 16.62 13.35
CA PRO A 135 16.91 15.89 13.19
C PRO A 135 17.42 15.21 14.46
N GLU A 136 16.63 15.11 15.52
CA GLU A 136 16.95 14.33 16.71
C GLU A 136 16.67 12.82 16.52
N LEU A 137 16.03 12.41 15.42
CA LEU A 137 15.98 11.00 14.97
C LEU A 137 16.79 10.72 13.69
N ALA A 138 17.43 11.74 13.10
CA ALA A 138 18.26 11.64 11.91
C ALA A 138 19.68 12.17 12.17
N SER A 139 20.33 11.66 13.21
CA SER A 139 21.80 11.70 13.27
C SER A 139 22.38 10.59 12.41
N PRO A 140 23.56 10.77 11.78
CA PRO A 140 24.23 9.72 11.03
C PRO A 140 24.75 8.69 12.01
N VAL A 141 23.89 7.76 12.42
CA VAL A 141 24.30 6.57 13.14
C VAL A 141 25.07 5.74 12.13
N ASN A 142 26.37 5.60 12.39
CA ASN A 142 27.24 4.65 11.75
C ASN A 142 26.49 3.35 11.49
N THR A 143 26.51 2.92 10.24
CA THR A 143 26.06 1.62 9.72
C THR A 143 26.42 0.45 10.66
N SER A 144 25.53 0.15 11.62
CA SER A 144 25.44 -1.12 12.35
C SER A 144 24.20 -1.22 13.24
N GLU A 145 23.14 -0.45 13.00
CA GLU A 145 21.84 -0.67 13.63
C GLU A 145 20.80 -0.89 12.53
N ALA A 146 20.48 -2.16 12.28
CA ALA A 146 19.28 -2.53 11.58
C ALA A 146 18.07 -1.88 12.27
N LEU A 147 17.08 -1.42 11.50
CA LEU A 147 15.73 -1.16 12.00
C LEU A 147 15.36 -2.27 12.99
N PRO A 148 14.80 -1.96 14.17
CA PRO A 148 14.54 -2.98 15.18
C PRO A 148 13.72 -4.09 14.52
N PRO A 149 14.18 -5.36 14.60
CA PRO A 149 13.47 -6.47 14.00
C PRO A 149 12.04 -6.47 14.53
N MET A 150 11.07 -6.79 13.66
CA MET A 150 9.68 -7.00 14.03
C MET A 150 9.62 -7.73 15.36
N GLU A 151 9.12 -7.05 16.40
CA GLU A 151 9.18 -7.60 17.75
C GLU A 151 8.42 -8.93 17.74
N SER A 152 8.94 -9.93 18.46
CA SER A 152 8.34 -11.27 18.50
C SER A 152 6.85 -11.22 18.85
N SER A 153 6.43 -10.23 19.65
CA SER A 153 5.04 -9.89 19.98
C SER A 153 4.17 -9.57 18.75
N GLU A 154 4.67 -8.81 17.77
CA GLU A 154 3.97 -8.47 16.53
C GLU A 154 3.86 -9.68 15.60
N LEU A 155 4.91 -10.51 15.54
CA LEU A 155 4.91 -11.77 14.79
C LEU A 155 3.92 -12.77 15.35
N ILE A 156 3.88 -12.90 16.68
CA ILE A 156 2.93 -13.75 17.39
C ILE A 156 1.49 -13.26 17.16
N SER A 157 1.25 -11.94 17.21
CA SER A 157 -0.07 -11.35 16.91
C SER A 157 -0.52 -11.64 15.48
N LEU A 158 0.39 -11.54 14.50
CA LEU A 158 0.14 -11.86 13.10
C LEU A 158 -0.23 -13.33 12.91
N LEU A 159 0.56 -14.24 13.49
CA LEU A 159 0.30 -15.68 13.42
C LEU A 159 -1.01 -16.08 14.12
N GLN A 160 -1.34 -15.42 15.24
CA GLN A 160 -2.62 -15.60 15.96
C GLN A 160 -3.80 -15.17 15.07
N SER A 161 -3.67 -14.03 14.39
CA SER A 161 -4.72 -13.53 13.49
C SER A 161 -4.93 -14.42 12.26
N ALA A 162 -3.88 -15.12 11.83
CA ALA A 162 -3.93 -16.09 10.74
C ALA A 162 -4.37 -17.50 11.17
N GLY A 163 -4.64 -17.72 12.47
CA GLY A 163 -5.00 -19.04 13.02
C GLY A 163 -3.85 -20.05 13.03
N LEU A 164 -2.61 -19.60 12.87
CA LEU A 164 -1.39 -20.42 12.79
C LEU A 164 -0.77 -20.64 14.17
N ASN A 165 -1.57 -21.14 15.12
CA ASN A 165 -1.15 -21.29 16.52
C ASN A 165 0.02 -22.28 16.69
N ASP A 166 0.12 -23.31 15.83
CA ASP A 166 1.22 -24.29 15.85
C ASP A 166 2.60 -23.67 15.54
N LEU A 167 2.61 -22.61 14.71
CA LEU A 167 3.82 -21.84 14.37
C LEU A 167 4.25 -20.92 15.51
N ILE A 168 3.30 -20.45 16.32
CA ILE A 168 3.55 -19.64 17.52
C ILE A 168 4.23 -20.48 18.59
N ASP A 169 3.74 -21.70 18.80
CA ASP A 169 4.36 -22.66 19.72
C ASP A 169 5.80 -23.01 19.28
N SER A 170 6.04 -23.10 17.97
CA SER A 170 7.38 -23.32 17.41
C SER A 170 8.33 -22.13 17.63
N LEU A 171 7.81 -20.90 17.56
CA LEU A 171 8.54 -19.66 17.86
C LEU A 171 8.87 -19.53 19.35
N HIS A 172 7.96 -19.92 20.24
CA HIS A 172 8.21 -19.92 21.69
C HIS A 172 9.23 -20.97 22.12
N GLN A 173 9.41 -22.05 21.35
CA GLN A 173 10.37 -23.12 21.62
C GLN A 173 11.79 -22.84 21.08
N SER A 174 12.00 -21.75 20.33
CA SER A 174 13.30 -21.39 19.75
C SER A 174 13.97 -20.20 20.46
N THR A 175 14.93 -20.48 21.35
CA THR A 175 15.91 -19.50 21.89
C THR A 175 16.95 -19.09 20.82
N PRO A 176 17.61 -17.92 20.96
CA PRO A 176 17.85 -16.97 19.88
C PRO A 176 18.78 -17.52 18.79
N TRP A 177 18.50 -17.14 17.53
CA TRP A 177 19.36 -17.38 16.39
C TRP A 177 20.81 -17.02 16.71
N LYS A 178 21.65 -18.04 16.93
CA LYS A 178 23.08 -17.90 16.69
C LYS A 178 23.23 -17.65 15.19
N THR A 179 23.75 -16.47 14.86
CA THR A 179 24.23 -16.12 13.53
C THR A 179 25.03 -17.28 12.95
N PRO A 180 24.66 -17.86 11.80
CA PRO A 180 25.53 -18.83 11.14
C PRO A 180 26.81 -18.10 10.76
N SER A 181 27.94 -18.62 11.24
CA SER A 181 29.28 -18.22 10.84
C SER A 181 29.35 -18.11 9.31
N GLN A 182 29.87 -16.98 8.82
CA GLN A 182 30.12 -16.71 7.40
C GLN A 182 30.70 -17.92 6.66
N PRO A 183 30.22 -18.26 5.45
CA PRO A 183 30.99 -19.10 4.54
C PRO A 183 32.23 -18.31 4.04
N PRO A 184 33.33 -19.00 3.71
CA PRO A 184 34.57 -18.35 3.32
C PRO A 184 34.41 -17.64 1.97
N HIS A 185 34.70 -16.34 1.95
CA HIS A 185 34.75 -15.51 0.74
C HIS A 185 35.88 -15.98 -0.19
N GLU A 186 35.53 -16.48 -1.36
CA GLU A 186 36.44 -16.49 -2.50
C GLU A 186 36.64 -15.03 -2.96
N HIS A 187 37.91 -14.61 -3.02
CA HIS A 187 38.34 -13.26 -3.32
C HIS A 187 37.89 -12.81 -4.73
N LEU A 188 36.88 -11.94 -4.78
CA LEU A 188 36.67 -11.07 -5.94
C LEU A 188 37.54 -9.80 -5.79
N PRO A 189 38.13 -9.27 -6.88
CA PRO A 189 39.00 -8.09 -6.82
C PRO A 189 38.27 -6.86 -6.25
N GLU A 190 38.92 -6.11 -5.37
CA GLU A 190 38.39 -4.92 -4.65
C GLU A 190 37.75 -3.86 -5.56
N GLU A 191 38.14 -3.80 -6.84
CA GLU A 191 37.55 -2.86 -7.82
C GLU A 191 36.10 -3.21 -8.21
N VAL A 192 35.68 -4.47 -8.08
CA VAL A 192 34.28 -4.90 -8.34
C VAL A 192 33.40 -4.64 -7.12
N LEU A 193 33.94 -4.82 -5.91
CA LEU A 193 33.23 -4.56 -4.65
C LEU A 193 32.95 -3.06 -4.48
N HIS A 194 33.89 -2.19 -4.88
CA HIS A 194 33.69 -0.74 -4.84
C HIS A 194 32.70 -0.21 -5.89
N ARG A 195 32.43 -0.94 -6.98
CA ARG A 195 31.38 -0.57 -7.95
C ARG A 195 30.00 -1.10 -7.56
N LEU A 196 29.92 -2.23 -6.86
CA LEU A 196 28.64 -2.79 -6.39
C LEU A 196 28.12 -2.08 -5.12
N LEU A 197 29.02 -1.62 -4.24
CA LEU A 197 28.64 -0.89 -3.03
C LEU A 197 28.38 0.61 -3.27
N ALA A 198 28.66 1.12 -4.48
CA ALA A 198 28.41 2.52 -4.84
C ALA A 198 27.01 2.76 -5.44
N ASP A 199 26.22 1.70 -5.67
CA ASP A 199 24.91 1.77 -6.33
C ASP A 199 23.74 1.23 -5.47
N ASP A 200 24.02 0.79 -4.23
CA ASP A 200 22.98 0.34 -3.28
C ASP A 200 22.30 1.48 -2.50
N ASN A 201 22.66 2.74 -2.80
CA ASN A 201 21.94 3.94 -2.33
C ASN A 201 21.04 4.53 -3.42
N VAL A 202 20.39 3.70 -4.23
CA VAL A 202 19.10 4.13 -4.80
C VAL A 202 18.06 3.91 -3.70
N ASP A 203 18.11 4.78 -2.69
CA ASP A 203 16.94 5.11 -1.89
C ASP A 203 15.87 5.52 -2.90
N VAL A 204 14.99 4.59 -3.24
CA VAL A 204 13.70 4.97 -3.78
C VAL A 204 13.06 5.71 -2.62
N PRO A 205 12.91 7.05 -2.68
CA PRO A 205 12.22 7.75 -1.60
C PRO A 205 10.90 7.02 -1.44
N SER A 206 10.67 6.48 -0.26
CA SER A 206 9.46 5.72 0.04
C SER A 206 8.31 6.71 -0.04
N ASN A 207 7.75 6.89 -1.22
CA ASN A 207 6.75 7.91 -1.48
C ASN A 207 5.53 7.57 -0.61
N GLY A 208 5.20 8.44 0.32
CA GLY A 208 4.01 8.31 1.15
C GLY A 208 4.25 8.32 2.65
N VAL A 209 3.17 8.67 3.34
CA VAL A 209 3.11 8.82 4.77
C VAL A 209 2.80 7.47 5.40
N ILE A 210 3.64 7.01 6.33
CA ILE A 210 3.42 5.77 7.06
C ILE A 210 2.28 5.98 8.07
N ILE A 211 1.27 5.12 8.03
CA ILE A 211 0.12 5.16 8.93
C ILE A 211 0.01 3.92 9.82
N GLY A 212 0.98 3.02 9.71
CA GLY A 212 1.12 1.84 10.56
C GLY A 212 1.92 0.73 9.89
N ARG A 213 2.07 -0.39 10.59
CA ARG A 213 2.82 -1.55 10.12
C ARG A 213 1.91 -2.52 9.35
N LEU A 214 0.82 -2.95 9.97
CA LEU A 214 -0.13 -3.89 9.35
C LEU A 214 -1.52 -3.26 9.21
N PRO A 215 -2.26 -3.55 8.12
CA PRO A 215 -3.64 -3.07 7.96
C PRO A 215 -4.56 -3.49 9.11
N THR A 216 -4.30 -4.67 9.69
CA THR A 216 -5.07 -5.23 10.81
C THR A 216 -4.76 -4.56 12.14
N THR A 217 -3.69 -3.76 12.25
CA THR A 217 -3.23 -3.13 13.50
C THR A 217 -3.05 -1.62 13.35
N LEU A 218 -3.82 -0.98 12.46
CA LEU A 218 -3.74 0.47 12.30
C LEU A 218 -4.32 1.22 13.51
N HIS A 219 -5.21 0.58 14.28
CA HIS A 219 -5.91 1.14 15.46
C HIS A 219 -6.69 2.44 15.22
N LEU A 220 -6.68 2.96 13.98
CA LEU A 220 -7.41 4.15 13.57
C LEU A 220 -8.92 3.93 13.56
N ARG A 221 -9.38 2.69 13.33
CA ARG A 221 -10.79 2.38 13.12
C ARG A 221 -11.69 2.78 14.29
N GLY A 222 -11.40 2.30 15.50
CA GLY A 222 -12.22 2.61 16.67
C GLY A 222 -12.07 4.06 17.13
N TRP A 223 -10.87 4.64 17.04
CA TRP A 223 -10.65 6.06 17.27
C TRP A 223 -11.45 6.94 16.30
N LEU A 224 -11.48 6.63 15.01
CA LEU A 224 -12.31 7.35 14.04
C LEU A 224 -13.80 7.15 14.33
N ALA A 225 -14.22 5.94 14.73
CA ALA A 225 -15.61 5.65 15.03
C ALA A 225 -16.14 6.41 16.25
N SER A 226 -15.28 6.69 17.25
CA SER A 226 -15.68 7.47 18.43
C SER A 226 -15.88 8.96 18.14
N HIS A 227 -15.29 9.48 17.05
CA HIS A 227 -15.41 10.88 16.65
C HIS A 227 -16.43 11.08 15.53
N ALA A 228 -16.34 10.31 14.45
CA ALA A 228 -17.22 10.42 13.30
C ALA A 228 -17.34 9.09 12.54
N VAL A 229 -18.54 8.50 12.54
CA VAL A 229 -18.85 7.27 11.77
C VAL A 229 -18.49 7.42 10.28
N ARG A 230 -18.68 8.62 9.71
CA ARG A 230 -18.27 8.92 8.33
C ARG A 230 -16.76 8.81 8.12
N ALA A 231 -15.96 9.31 9.07
CA ALA A 231 -14.51 9.23 8.97
C ALA A 231 -14.03 7.77 9.00
N MET A 232 -14.63 6.95 9.88
CA MET A 232 -14.35 5.51 9.93
C MET A 232 -14.76 4.80 8.63
N ALA A 233 -15.92 5.12 8.05
CA ALA A 233 -16.35 4.54 6.77
C ALA A 233 -15.43 4.90 5.61
N LEU A 234 -14.96 6.15 5.54
CA LEU A 234 -13.99 6.59 4.52
C LEU A 234 -12.61 5.94 4.74
N PHE A 235 -12.18 5.79 5.98
CA PHE A 235 -10.96 5.05 6.30
C PHE A 235 -11.04 3.58 5.87
N GLU A 236 -12.19 2.93 6.03
CA GLU A 236 -12.42 1.57 5.56
C GLU A 236 -12.28 1.44 4.03
N PHE A 237 -12.70 2.45 3.27
CA PHE A 237 -12.48 2.51 1.82
C PHE A 237 -11.01 2.72 1.46
N LEU A 238 -10.29 3.48 2.28
CA LEU A 238 -8.88 3.77 2.04
C LEU A 238 -7.97 2.59 2.38
N ALA A 239 -8.10 2.00 3.57
CA ALA A 239 -7.06 1.15 4.15
C ALA A 239 -7.51 -0.26 4.56
N CYS A 240 -8.80 -0.60 4.46
CA CYS A 240 -9.33 -1.90 4.90
C CYS A 240 -9.78 -2.82 3.76
N GLY A 241 -9.44 -2.50 2.51
CA GLY A 241 -9.75 -3.34 1.35
C GLY A 241 -11.24 -3.41 1.00
N ARG A 242 -12.09 -2.54 1.57
CA ARG A 242 -13.50 -2.46 1.19
C ARG A 242 -13.64 -2.01 -0.25
N ARG A 243 -12.83 -1.03 -0.65
CA ARG A 243 -12.79 -0.46 -2.00
C ARG A 243 -11.42 -0.76 -2.58
N ALA A 244 -11.39 -1.35 -3.76
CA ALA A 244 -10.15 -1.67 -4.45
C ALA A 244 -10.13 -1.05 -5.86
N MET A 245 -8.92 -0.90 -6.37
CA MET A 245 -8.66 -0.48 -7.75
C MET A 245 -8.99 -1.62 -8.75
N PRO A 246 -9.11 -1.33 -10.06
CA PRO A 246 -9.57 -2.27 -11.10
C PRO A 246 -8.87 -3.65 -11.12
N PHE A 247 -7.60 -3.70 -10.71
CA PHE A 247 -6.76 -4.90 -10.75
C PHE A 247 -6.41 -5.43 -9.35
N GLY A 248 -7.02 -4.86 -8.30
CA GLY A 248 -6.88 -5.31 -6.92
C GLY A 248 -5.48 -5.14 -6.32
N TYR A 249 -5.35 -5.63 -5.09
CA TYR A 249 -4.10 -5.75 -4.34
C TYR A 249 -3.58 -7.19 -4.42
N GLN A 250 -2.28 -7.37 -4.64
CA GLN A 250 -1.62 -8.66 -4.44
C GLN A 250 -0.33 -8.46 -3.66
N ALA A 251 -0.17 -9.23 -2.59
CA ALA A 251 1.00 -9.13 -1.72
C ALA A 251 2.28 -9.54 -2.47
N GLY A 252 3.33 -8.72 -2.32
CA GLY A 252 4.66 -8.99 -2.88
C GLY A 252 4.90 -8.46 -4.28
N ASP A 253 3.91 -7.83 -4.92
CA ASP A 253 4.13 -7.21 -6.22
C ASP A 253 4.99 -5.93 -6.08
N PRO A 254 5.88 -5.62 -7.03
CA PRO A 254 6.65 -4.37 -7.01
C PRO A 254 5.78 -3.14 -7.35
N TYR A 255 4.67 -3.37 -8.08
CA TYR A 255 3.74 -2.35 -8.54
C TYR A 255 2.30 -2.81 -8.25
N GLY A 256 1.40 -1.88 -7.95
CA GLY A 256 -0.01 -2.22 -7.75
C GLY A 256 -0.36 -2.75 -6.36
N ASN A 257 0.51 -2.55 -5.36
CA ASN A 257 0.23 -2.88 -3.96
C ASN A 257 -0.79 -1.94 -3.29
N TYR A 258 -1.80 -1.49 -4.02
CA TYR A 258 -2.79 -0.53 -3.53
C TYR A 258 -4.02 -1.23 -2.97
N ILE A 259 -4.31 -1.01 -1.69
CA ILE A 259 -5.42 -1.66 -1.01
C ILE A 259 -6.72 -0.87 -1.02
N GLY A 260 -6.64 0.43 -1.28
CA GLY A 260 -7.82 1.28 -1.34
C GLY A 260 -7.47 2.73 -1.66
N TYR A 261 -8.50 3.53 -1.86
CA TYR A 261 -8.37 4.92 -2.28
C TYR A 261 -9.59 5.75 -1.92
N LEU A 262 -9.40 7.07 -1.92
CA LEU A 262 -10.42 8.10 -1.81
C LEU A 262 -10.28 9.07 -2.98
N THR A 263 -11.41 9.54 -3.49
CA THR A 263 -11.48 10.67 -4.44
C THR A 263 -11.22 12.00 -3.74
N PRO A 264 -10.90 13.09 -4.45
CA PRO A 264 -10.71 14.41 -3.84
C PRO A 264 -11.88 14.88 -2.98
N THR A 265 -13.12 14.64 -3.45
CA THR A 265 -14.34 14.97 -2.69
C THR A 265 -14.41 14.18 -1.39
N GLU A 266 -14.07 12.89 -1.41
CA GLU A 266 -14.05 12.05 -0.22
C GLU A 266 -12.91 12.40 0.74
N THR A 267 -11.74 12.77 0.22
CA THR A 267 -10.63 13.30 1.03
C THR A 267 -11.06 14.57 1.75
N ALA A 268 -11.74 15.50 1.06
CA ALA A 268 -12.27 16.72 1.68
C ALA A 268 -13.33 16.43 2.74
N LEU A 269 -14.22 15.46 2.49
CA LEU A 269 -15.20 15.01 3.49
C LEU A 269 -14.52 14.39 4.71
N LEU A 270 -13.47 13.60 4.51
CA LEU A 270 -12.68 13.03 5.59
C LEU A 270 -11.99 14.15 6.40
N ALA A 271 -11.34 15.11 5.74
CA ALA A 271 -10.72 16.25 6.40
C ALA A 271 -11.71 17.06 7.25
N SER A 272 -12.89 17.37 6.71
CA SER A 272 -13.94 18.07 7.46
C SER A 272 -14.45 17.28 8.68
N SER A 273 -14.37 15.95 8.63
CA SER A 273 -14.76 15.09 9.76
C SER A 273 -13.69 15.02 10.86
N LEU A 274 -12.48 15.55 10.58
CA LEU A 274 -11.31 15.48 11.46
C LEU A 274 -10.84 16.87 11.92
N GLU A 275 -11.55 17.95 11.60
CA GLU A 275 -11.11 19.33 11.87
C GLU A 275 -10.84 19.60 13.35
N ASP A 276 -11.69 19.10 14.24
CA ASP A 276 -11.62 19.31 15.69
C ASP A 276 -11.25 18.03 16.47
N ILE A 277 -10.61 17.06 15.82
CA ILE A 277 -10.31 15.77 16.46
C ILE A 277 -9.18 15.88 17.49
N SER A 278 -9.34 15.25 18.65
CA SER A 278 -8.23 15.11 19.61
C SER A 278 -7.28 14.03 19.13
N ILE A 279 -6.04 14.42 18.81
CA ILE A 279 -4.96 13.53 18.37
C ILE A 279 -4.32 12.88 19.61
N PRO A 280 -4.31 11.54 19.72
CA PRO A 280 -3.59 10.84 20.77
C PRO A 280 -2.08 11.11 20.73
N ASP A 281 -1.44 11.16 21.90
CA ASP A 281 0.02 11.21 21.97
C ASP A 281 0.62 9.89 21.47
N PRO A 282 1.61 9.92 20.55
CA PRO A 282 2.17 8.70 19.98
C PRO A 282 2.80 7.76 21.01
N HIS A 283 3.44 8.31 22.05
CA HIS A 283 4.12 7.51 23.07
C HIS A 283 3.12 6.87 24.04
N GLU A 284 2.07 7.61 24.41
CA GLU A 284 0.95 7.07 25.18
C GLU A 284 0.24 5.95 24.41
N ALA A 285 0.00 6.14 23.11
CA ALA A 285 -0.64 5.14 22.25
C ALA A 285 0.20 3.86 22.09
N GLU A 286 1.53 3.96 22.01
CA GLU A 286 2.42 2.80 21.98
C GLU A 286 2.40 2.05 23.32
N THR A 287 2.44 2.78 24.44
CA THR A 287 2.33 2.21 25.79
C THR A 287 0.99 1.49 26.00
N ASP A 288 -0.09 2.09 25.49
CA ASP A 288 -1.45 1.55 25.50
C ASP A 288 -1.53 0.23 24.72
N TYR A 289 -0.89 0.17 23.55
CA TYR A 289 -0.81 -1.06 22.76
C TYR A 289 -0.03 -2.18 23.47
N HIS A 290 1.12 -1.87 24.08
CA HIS A 290 1.87 -2.86 24.87
C HIS A 290 1.05 -3.39 26.05
N THR A 291 0.32 -2.52 26.73
CA THR A 291 -0.59 -2.90 27.82
C THR A 291 -1.68 -3.85 27.31
N PHE A 292 -2.32 -3.51 26.19
CA PHE A 292 -3.30 -4.38 25.53
C PHE A 292 -2.74 -5.77 25.18
N LEU A 293 -1.51 -5.84 24.66
CA LEU A 293 -0.86 -7.13 24.35
C LEU A 293 -0.62 -7.98 25.61
N GLN A 294 -0.16 -7.35 26.70
CA GLN A 294 0.03 -8.04 27.98
C GLN A 294 -1.31 -8.55 28.54
N GLU A 295 -2.36 -7.74 28.47
CA GLU A 295 -3.71 -8.13 28.89
C GLU A 295 -4.23 -9.33 28.08
N ARG A 296 -4.04 -9.36 26.75
CA ARG A 296 -4.44 -10.52 25.93
C ARG A 296 -3.69 -11.80 26.31
N GLN A 297 -2.39 -11.70 26.61
CA GLN A 297 -1.57 -12.86 26.99
C GLN A 297 -1.94 -13.40 28.39
N LEU A 298 -2.27 -12.51 29.33
CA LEU A 298 -2.61 -12.87 30.71
C LEU A 298 -4.08 -13.29 30.89
N SER A 299 -4.96 -12.95 29.93
CA SER A 299 -6.39 -13.22 29.97
C SER A 299 -6.76 -14.67 29.65
N THR A 300 -6.48 -15.58 30.59
CA THR A 300 -7.08 -16.92 30.64
C THR A 300 -8.42 -16.96 31.40
N SER A 301 -8.86 -15.84 31.99
CA SER A 301 -10.07 -15.79 32.82
C SER A 301 -10.86 -14.48 32.68
N LYS A 302 -12.01 -14.57 32.00
CA LYS A 302 -13.31 -13.85 32.15
C LYS A 302 -13.38 -12.36 32.58
N ARG A 303 -12.30 -11.57 32.64
CA ARG A 303 -12.39 -10.12 32.85
C ARG A 303 -12.24 -9.40 31.52
N THR A 304 -13.36 -8.81 31.08
CA THR A 304 -13.49 -7.71 30.09
C THR A 304 -12.35 -7.65 29.08
N SER A 305 -12.46 -8.45 28.02
CA SER A 305 -11.56 -8.37 26.88
C SER A 305 -11.80 -7.04 26.16
N ARG A 306 -10.92 -6.08 26.41
CA ARG A 306 -10.79 -4.88 25.58
C ARG A 306 -10.62 -5.30 24.11
N LEU A 307 -11.30 -4.61 23.19
CA LEU A 307 -11.15 -4.87 21.76
C LEU A 307 -9.94 -4.12 21.18
N ILE A 308 -9.36 -4.61 20.08
CA ILE A 308 -8.25 -3.93 19.38
C ILE A 308 -8.63 -2.52 18.90
N ASP A 309 -9.90 -2.31 18.56
CA ASP A 309 -10.43 -1.00 18.16
C ASP A 309 -10.46 0.00 19.33
N GLU A 310 -10.32 -0.45 20.58
CA GLU A 310 -10.23 0.42 21.75
C GLU A 310 -8.80 0.91 22.03
N VAL A 311 -7.79 0.40 21.32
CA VAL A 311 -6.38 0.82 21.43
C VAL A 311 -6.19 2.17 20.73
N GLN A 312 -5.41 3.07 21.34
CA GLN A 312 -5.13 4.36 20.74
C GLN A 312 -4.17 4.24 19.53
N PRO A 313 -4.44 4.98 18.43
CA PRO A 313 -3.59 4.96 17.24
C PRO A 313 -2.34 5.85 17.37
N ALA A 314 -1.14 5.24 17.35
CA ALA A 314 0.13 5.97 17.36
C ALA A 314 0.36 6.86 16.13
N TYR A 315 -0.27 6.54 15.00
CA TYR A 315 -0.11 7.25 13.72
C TYR A 315 -1.21 8.27 13.43
N ALA A 316 -2.09 8.58 14.40
CA ALA A 316 -3.23 9.47 14.19
C ALA A 316 -2.83 10.88 13.72
N GLY A 317 -1.81 11.49 14.32
CA GLY A 317 -1.38 12.84 13.93
C GLY A 317 -0.90 12.89 12.48
N VAL A 318 -0.01 11.98 12.12
CA VAL A 318 0.56 11.88 10.77
C VAL A 318 -0.54 11.57 9.72
N PHE A 319 -1.52 10.74 10.08
CA PHE A 319 -2.69 10.47 9.25
C PHE A 319 -3.54 11.71 8.99
N VAL A 320 -3.88 12.48 10.05
CA VAL A 320 -4.66 13.73 9.95
C VAL A 320 -3.91 14.77 9.10
N ASP A 321 -2.62 14.92 9.31
CA ASP A 321 -1.78 15.85 8.54
C ASP A 321 -1.76 15.53 7.05
N ALA A 322 -1.58 14.25 6.70
CA ALA A 322 -1.60 13.81 5.31
C ALA A 322 -2.94 14.11 4.62
N ILE A 323 -4.06 13.90 5.32
CA ILE A 323 -5.41 14.19 4.80
C ILE A 323 -5.60 15.69 4.58
N ARG A 324 -5.15 16.51 5.53
CA ARG A 324 -5.23 17.97 5.45
C ARG A 324 -4.42 18.48 4.25
N ILE A 325 -3.19 18.03 4.08
CA ILE A 325 -2.32 18.38 2.95
C ILE A 325 -2.96 17.95 1.63
N ALA A 326 -3.43 16.71 1.53
CA ALA A 326 -4.08 16.20 0.32
C ALA A 326 -5.33 17.01 -0.04
N THR A 327 -6.13 17.41 0.96
CA THR A 327 -7.33 18.25 0.76
C THR A 327 -6.98 19.65 0.26
N GLN A 328 -5.98 20.30 0.86
CA GLN A 328 -5.51 21.63 0.42
C GLN A 328 -5.08 21.64 -1.05
N GLN A 329 -4.58 20.51 -1.53
CA GLN A 329 -4.11 20.33 -2.90
C GLN A 329 -5.15 19.68 -3.82
N GLN A 330 -6.38 19.47 -3.36
CA GLN A 330 -7.48 18.87 -4.12
C GLN A 330 -7.15 17.46 -4.67
N LEU A 331 -6.42 16.67 -3.89
CA LEU A 331 -6.05 15.31 -4.25
C LEU A 331 -6.97 14.28 -3.63
N GLY A 332 -7.08 13.14 -4.30
CA GLY A 332 -7.48 11.89 -3.68
C GLY A 332 -6.39 11.37 -2.73
N LEU A 333 -6.67 10.24 -2.09
CA LEU A 333 -5.69 9.46 -1.36
C LEU A 333 -5.65 8.05 -1.92
N ILE A 334 -4.50 7.40 -1.90
CA ILE A 334 -4.36 5.98 -2.19
C ILE A 334 -3.51 5.34 -1.10
N CYS A 335 -3.92 4.15 -0.66
CA CYS A 335 -3.22 3.40 0.37
C CYS A 335 -2.49 2.21 -0.24
N SER A 336 -1.24 2.04 0.16
CA SER A 336 -0.38 0.94 -0.29
C SER A 336 0.21 0.15 0.87
N ILE A 337 0.50 -1.13 0.62
CA ILE A 337 1.21 -2.01 1.55
C ILE A 337 2.57 -2.38 0.96
N GLY A 338 3.65 -2.26 1.72
CA GLY A 338 5.00 -2.63 1.29
C GLY A 338 5.87 -3.16 2.41
#